data_AF-Q4T807-F1
#
_entry.id   AF-Q4T807-F1
#
_cell.length_a   1.000
_cell.length_b   1.000
_cell.length_c   1.000
_cell.angle_alpha   90.00
_cell.angle_beta   90.00
_cell.angle_gamma   90.00
#
_symmetry.space_group_name_H-M   'P 1'
#
loop_
_entity.id
_entity.type
_entity.pdbx_description
1 polymer ?
#
loop_
_entity_poly.entity_id
_entity_poly.type
_entity_poly.pdbx_seq_one_letter_code
_entity_poly.pdbx_strand_id
1 'polypeptide(L)' 'MKVCKHAISACWYALKQRAEDVLVCPLRLVERFGDLQPDELADLFSTTQRVASLVERHFGATSLTIAIQDGPEAGQTVKV' A
#
# COMPACT_ATOMS: atom_id res chain seq x y z
N MET A 1 -5.69 -16.13 9.28
CA MET A 1 -4.86 -15.88 8.09
C MET A 1 -5.72 -16.09 6.86
N LYS A 2 -6.33 -15.03 6.32
CA LYS A 2 -7.11 -15.09 5.08
C LYS A 2 -6.50 -14.10 4.10
N VAL A 3 -5.75 -14.64 3.15
CA VAL A 3 -5.30 -13.89 1.98
C VAL A 3 -6.48 -13.89 1.02
N CYS A 4 -7.12 -12.74 0.79
CA CYS A 4 -8.04 -12.60 -0.32
C CYS A 4 -7.21 -12.52 -1.61
N LYS A 5 -6.91 -13.69 -2.19
CA LYS A 5 -6.32 -13.81 -3.52
C LYS A 5 -7.42 -13.66 -4.57
N HIS A 6 -7.85 -12.44 -4.85
CA HIS A 6 -8.47 -12.12 -6.13
C HIS A 6 -7.81 -10.83 -6.59
N ALA A 7 -7.08 -10.92 -7.70
CA ALA A 7 -6.36 -9.88 -8.44
C ALA A 7 -6.26 -8.48 -7.80
N ILE A 8 -5.02 -7.97 -7.71
CA ILE A 8 -4.65 -6.56 -7.43
C ILE A 8 -4.47 -6.25 -5.92
N SER A 9 -3.20 -5.98 -5.57
CA SER A 9 -2.61 -5.45 -4.33
C SER A 9 -2.99 -6.04 -2.96
N ALA A 10 -1.97 -6.48 -2.22
CA ALA A 10 -2.11 -7.10 -0.90
C ALA A 10 -2.20 -6.05 0.22
N CYS A 11 -3.38 -5.93 0.83
CA CYS A 11 -3.61 -5.19 2.08
C CYS A 11 -3.08 -6.02 3.28
N TRP A 12 -1.91 -5.67 3.80
CA TRP A 12 -1.33 -6.31 4.98
C TRP A 12 -1.77 -5.59 6.25
N TYR A 13 -2.42 -6.31 7.17
CA TYR A 13 -2.57 -5.89 8.56
C TYR A 13 -1.23 -6.13 9.29
N ALA A 14 -0.46 -5.06 9.52
CA ALA A 14 0.84 -5.18 10.19
C ALA A 14 0.67 -5.46 11.70
N LEU A 15 1.36 -6.51 12.18
CA LEU A 15 1.41 -6.96 13.57
C LEU A 15 2.24 -6.00 14.45
N LYS A 16 1.61 -4.97 15.02
CA LYS A 16 2.17 -4.28 16.23
C LYS A 16 1.13 -3.44 17.00
N GLN A 17 0.17 -4.07 17.69
CA GLN A 17 -0.74 -3.49 18.72
C GLN A 17 -1.50 -2.15 18.45
N ARG A 18 -1.31 -1.49 17.30
CA ARG A 18 -2.12 -0.39 16.74
C ARG A 18 -2.45 -0.79 15.30
N ALA A 19 -3.57 -1.48 15.13
CA ALA A 19 -3.96 -2.15 13.90
C ALA A 19 -4.68 -1.19 12.93
N GLU A 20 -4.03 -0.09 12.55
CA GLU A 20 -4.65 0.97 11.72
C GLU A 20 -3.98 1.11 10.33
N ASP A 21 -2.75 0.61 10.15
CA ASP A 21 -1.98 0.79 8.92
C ASP A 21 -2.21 -0.32 7.90
N VAL A 22 -2.25 0.09 6.62
CA VAL A 22 -2.41 -0.79 5.45
C VAL A 22 -1.30 -0.50 4.44
N LEU A 23 -0.80 -1.55 3.78
CA LEU A 23 0.11 -1.44 2.65
C LEU A 23 -0.60 -1.73 1.32
N VAL A 24 -0.18 -1.00 0.27
CA VAL A 24 -0.55 -1.23 -1.13
C VAL A 24 0.75 -1.33 -1.91
N CYS A 25 0.95 -2.43 -2.63
CA CYS A 25 2.16 -2.69 -3.40
C CYS A 25 1.84 -3.19 -4.83
N PRO A 26 2.72 -2.93 -5.82
CA PRO A 26 2.59 -3.48 -7.16
C PRO A 26 2.75 -5.01 -7.13
N LEU A 27 2.24 -5.68 -8.17
CA LEU A 27 2.39 -7.14 -8.32
C LEU A 27 3.78 -7.52 -8.84
N ARG A 28 4.30 -6.73 -9.79
CA ARG A 28 5.68 -6.87 -10.25
C ARG A 28 6.61 -6.36 -9.16
N LEU A 29 7.65 -7.12 -8.87
CA LEU A 29 8.65 -6.72 -7.91
C LEU A 29 9.50 -5.59 -8.51
N VAL A 30 9.42 -4.41 -7.89
CA VAL A 30 10.18 -3.20 -8.22
C VAL A 30 10.76 -2.62 -6.94
N GLU A 31 11.98 -2.10 -7.03
CA GLU A 31 12.67 -1.57 -5.85
C GLU A 31 12.35 -0.09 -5.66
N ARG A 32 12.30 0.68 -6.75
CA ARG A 32 12.09 2.12 -6.73
C ARG A 32 10.74 2.50 -7.32
N PHE A 33 10.17 3.59 -6.80
CA PHE A 33 8.95 4.18 -7.37
C PHE A 33 9.11 4.56 -8.85
N GLY A 34 10.30 5.01 -9.24
CA GLY A 34 10.64 5.33 -10.63
C GLY A 34 10.72 4.12 -11.56
N ASP A 35 10.73 2.89 -11.05
CA ASP A 35 10.80 1.66 -11.87
C ASP A 35 9.41 1.16 -12.31
N LEU A 36 8.34 1.80 -11.83
CA LEU A 36 6.97 1.48 -12.19
C LEU A 36 6.68 1.87 -13.64
N GLN A 37 5.99 0.99 -14.36
CA GLN A 37 5.42 1.34 -15.66
C GLN A 37 4.22 2.27 -15.48
N PRO A 38 3.86 3.10 -16.48
CA PRO A 38 2.75 4.05 -16.36
C PRO A 38 1.41 3.41 -15.98
N ASP A 39 1.12 2.21 -16.48
CA ASP A 39 -0.08 1.44 -16.15
C ASP A 39 -0.05 0.90 -14.72
N GLU A 40 1.10 0.44 -14.24
CA GLU A 40 1.29 -0.01 -12.86
C GLU A 40 1.16 1.14 -11.87
N LEU A 41 1.69 2.32 -12.21
CA LEU A 41 1.56 3.53 -11.40
C LEU A 41 0.10 3.96 -11.27
N ALA A 42 -0.64 3.96 -12.39
CA ALA A 42 -2.06 4.29 -12.40
C ALA A 42 -2.87 3.29 -11.57
N ASP A 43 -2.59 1.99 -11.71
CA ASP A 43 -3.25 0.94 -10.93
C ASP A 43 -2.95 1.03 -9.43
N LEU A 44 -1.69 1.29 -9.07
CA LEU A 44 -1.25 1.43 -7.68
C LEU A 44 -2.03 2.54 -6.95
N PHE A 45 -2.17 3.71 -7.57
CA PHE A 45 -2.89 4.83 -6.95
C PHE A 45 -4.40 4.69 -7.04
N SER A 46 -4.95 4.08 -8.10
CA SER A 46 -6.39 3.75 -8.14
C SER A 46 -6.76 2.80 -7.00
N THR A 47 -5.92 1.80 -6.75
CA THR A 47 -6.10 0.87 -5.64
C THR A 47 -5.93 1.57 -4.29
N THR A 48 -4.92 2.42 -4.14
CA THR A 48 -4.69 3.22 -2.93
C THR A 48 -5.91 4.07 -2.59
N GLN A 49 -6.53 4.73 -3.58
CA GLN A 49 -7.74 5.54 -3.37
C GLN A 49 -8.94 4.71 -2.87
N ARG A 50 -9.13 3.50 -3.41
CA ARG A 50 -10.19 2.57 -2.95
C ARG A 50 -9.95 2.11 -1.53
N VAL A 51 -8.72 1.72 -1.21
CA VAL A 51 -8.31 1.28 0.13
C VAL A 51 -8.47 2.42 1.13
N ALA A 52 -8.01 3.63 0.81
CA ALA A 52 -8.17 4.83 1.61
C ALA A 52 -9.63 5.05 2.03
N SER A 53 -10.54 5.02 1.04
CA SER A 53 -11.99 5.19 1.29
C SER A 53 -12.57 4.11 2.21
N LEU A 54 -12.08 2.87 2.11
CA LEU A 54 -12.53 1.76 2.95
C LEU A 54 -11.98 1.87 4.37
N VAL A 55 -10.71 2.26 4.52
CA VAL A 55 -10.05 2.47 5.82
C VAL A 55 -10.74 3.60 6.59
N GLU A 56 -10.97 4.76 5.95
CA GLU A 56 -11.69 5.87 6.59
C GLU A 56 -13.07 5.46 7.09
N ARG A 57 -13.85 4.76 6.26
CA ARG A 57 -15.17 4.27 6.64
C ARG A 57 -15.11 3.23 7.76
N HIS A 58 -14.13 2.33 7.73
CA HIS A 58 -13.98 1.28 8.73
C HIS A 58 -13.66 1.84 10.11
N PHE A 59 -12.81 2.87 10.17
CA PHE A 59 -12.38 3.50 11.42
C PHE A 59 -13.17 4.77 11.80
N GLY A 60 -14.10 5.23 10.95
CA GLY A 60 -14.80 6.49 11.16
C GLY A 60 -13.87 7.71 11.12
N ALA A 61 -12.75 7.61 10.39
CA ALA A 61 -11.76 8.67 10.28
C ALA A 61 -12.16 9.71 9.23
N THR A 62 -11.65 10.93 9.38
CA THR A 62 -11.86 12.04 8.43
C THR A 62 -10.59 12.38 7.63
N SER A 63 -9.49 11.69 7.92
CA SER A 63 -8.18 11.98 7.35
C SER A 63 -7.31 10.73 7.44
N LEU A 64 -6.37 10.61 6.50
CA LEU A 64 -5.34 9.59 6.46
C LEU A 64 -4.05 10.16 5.87
N THR A 65 -2.94 9.47 6.10
CA THR A 65 -1.65 9.79 5.49
C THR A 65 -1.26 8.68 4.53
N ILE A 66 -0.90 9.03 3.30
CA ILE A 66 -0.29 8.12 2.33
C ILE A 66 1.19 8.47 2.26
N ALA A 67 2.07 7.50 2.52
CA ALA A 67 3.52 7.68 2.50
C ALA A 67 4.18 6.60 1.65
N ILE A 68 5.21 6.99 0.91
CA ILE A 68 6.08 6.08 0.16
C ILE A 68 7.52 6.32 0.65
N GLN A 69 8.18 5.26 1.09
CA GLN A 69 9.60 5.27 1.46
C GLN A 69 10.39 4.76 0.26
N ASP A 70 10.78 5.67 -0.65
CA ASP A 70 11.51 5.34 -1.88
C ASP A 70 13.02 5.53 -1.68
N GLY A 71 13.70 4.44 -1.32
CA GLY A 71 15.15 4.36 -1.12
C GLY A 71 15.59 4.21 0.35
N PRO A 72 16.84 3.78 0.60
CA PRO A 72 17.35 3.53 1.95
C PRO A 72 17.30 4.76 2.87
N GLU A 73 17.67 5.93 2.34
CA GLU A 73 17.68 7.20 3.09
C GLU A 73 16.26 7.69 3.43
N ALA A 74 15.25 7.25 2.68
CA ALA A 74 13.83 7.49 2.99
C ALA A 74 13.27 6.49 4.03
N GLY A 75 14.10 5.56 4.53
CA GLY A 75 13.73 4.54 5.51
C GLY A 75 13.17 3.26 4.90
N GLN A 76 13.36 3.00 3.61
CA GLN A 76 12.89 1.76 2.97
C GLN A 76 13.55 0.53 3.58
N THR A 77 12.74 -0.35 4.18
CA THR A 77 13.20 -1.56 4.87
C THR A 77 12.99 -2.84 4.06
N VAL A 78 12.03 -2.85 3.13
CA VAL A 78 11.72 -4.00 2.26
C VAL A 78 12.38 -3.80 0.91
N LYS A 79 13.13 -4.81 0.48
CA LYS A 79 13.84 -4.87 -0.82
C LYS A 79 13.26 -5.99 -1.67
N VAL A 80 13.44 -5.87 -2.98
CA VAL A 80 13.12 -6.91 -3.97
C VAL A 80 14.05 -8.12 -3.80
#